data_AF-A8G4Y2-F1
#
_entry.id   AF-A8G4Y2-F1
#
_cell.length_a   1.000
_cell.length_b   1.000
_cell.length_c   1.000
_cell.angle_alpha   90.00
_cell.angle_beta   90.00
_cell.angle_gamma   90.00
#
_symmetry.space_group_name_H-M   'P 1'
#
loop_
_entity.id
_entity.type
_entity.pdbx_description
1 polymer ?
#
loop_
_entity_poly.entity_id
_entity_poly.type
_entity_poly.pdbx_seq_one_letter_code
_entity_poly.pdbx_strand_id
1 'polypeptide(L)'
;MQKTNFSRITLHLNNLFFGFLSDTWRSKSIALISVLIGYFMFANFLTKFISEGKNELIMVPIIIVFIEIIIRIKPSSNSKFYNMWAVVDKLRIGAIYAIILEAFKLGS
;
A
#
# COMPACT_ATOMS: atom_id res chain seq x y z
N MET A 1 -11.54 -21.68 30.21
CA MET A 1 -12.12 -20.32 30.15
C MET A 1 -13.46 -20.39 29.42
N GLN A 2 -14.52 -19.87 30.02
CA GLN A 2 -15.88 -19.91 29.47
C GLN A 2 -15.99 -18.99 28.23
N LYS A 3 -16.57 -19.50 27.13
CA LYS A 3 -16.81 -18.73 25.91
C LYS A 3 -18.05 -17.83 26.11
N THR A 4 -17.86 -16.63 26.63
CA THR A 4 -18.90 -15.60 26.74
C THR A 4 -18.83 -14.64 25.55
N ASN A 5 -19.91 -13.92 25.26
CA ASN A 5 -19.90 -12.90 24.20
C ASN A 5 -18.85 -11.81 24.45
N PHE A 6 -18.63 -11.47 25.73
CA PHE A 6 -17.60 -10.52 26.14
C PHE A 6 -16.19 -11.02 25.80
N SER A 7 -15.87 -12.30 26.07
CA SER A 7 -14.54 -12.83 25.75
C SER A 7 -14.27 -12.91 24.25
N ARG A 8 -15.31 -13.08 23.41
CA ARG A 8 -15.17 -13.03 21.95
C ARG A 8 -14.82 -11.61 21.46
N ILE A 9 -15.43 -10.58 22.03
CA ILE A 9 -15.13 -9.17 21.72
C ILE A 9 -13.70 -8.84 22.16
N THR A 10 -13.31 -9.22 23.38
CA THR A 10 -11.96 -8.99 23.90
C THR A 10 -10.91 -9.71 23.05
N LEU A 11 -11.18 -10.93 22.58
CA LEU A 11 -10.29 -11.66 21.68
C LEU A 11 -10.15 -11.00 20.31
N HIS A 12 -11.23 -10.49 19.72
CA HIS A 12 -11.15 -9.74 18.47
C HIS A 12 -10.40 -8.41 18.61
N LEU A 13 -10.66 -7.65 19.67
CA LEU A 13 -9.93 -6.42 19.95
C LEU A 13 -8.43 -6.72 20.16
N ASN A 14 -8.12 -7.73 20.97
CA ASN A 14 -6.74 -8.14 21.20
C ASN A 14 -6.06 -8.58 19.90
N ASN A 15 -6.74 -9.33 19.03
CA ASN A 15 -6.16 -9.74 17.76
C ASN A 15 -6.03 -8.58 16.76
N LEU A 16 -6.90 -7.56 16.79
CA LEU A 16 -6.74 -6.37 15.96
C LEU A 16 -5.55 -5.52 16.41
N PHE A 17 -5.39 -5.30 17.72
CA PHE A 17 -4.31 -4.46 18.27
C PHE A 17 -2.98 -5.18 18.40
N PHE A 18 -2.97 -6.48 18.72
CA PHE A 18 -1.74 -7.24 18.98
C PHE A 18 -1.50 -8.37 17.97
N GLY A 19 -2.44 -8.66 17.07
CA GLY A 19 -2.24 -9.64 16.00
C GLY A 19 -1.05 -9.26 15.10
N PHE A 20 -0.81 -7.95 14.91
CA PHE A 20 0.38 -7.49 14.20
C PHE A 20 1.69 -7.83 14.92
N LEU A 21 1.70 -7.99 16.25
CA LEU A 21 2.90 -8.44 16.98
C LEU A 21 3.16 -9.93 16.76
N SER A 22 2.10 -10.73 16.66
CA SER A 22 2.18 -12.19 16.50
C SER A 22 2.69 -12.65 15.12
N ASP A 23 2.70 -11.75 14.14
CA ASP A 23 3.19 -12.03 12.80
C ASP A 23 4.71 -12.32 12.78
N THR A 24 5.14 -13.16 11.83
CA THR A 24 6.56 -13.47 11.68
C THR A 24 7.37 -12.24 11.28
N TRP A 25 8.58 -12.09 11.82
CA TRP A 25 9.50 -11.01 11.46
C TRP A 25 9.73 -10.90 9.95
N ARG A 26 9.80 -12.04 9.26
CA ARG A 26 9.93 -12.11 7.80
C ARG A 26 8.76 -11.42 7.08
N SER A 27 7.52 -11.66 7.51
CA SER A 27 6.32 -11.04 6.92
C SER A 27 6.37 -9.51 7.08
N LYS A 28 6.73 -9.04 8.28
CA LYS A 28 6.86 -7.60 8.58
C LYS A 28 7.94 -6.94 7.73
N SER A 29 9.11 -7.57 7.62
CA SER A 29 10.20 -7.05 6.79
C SER A 29 9.81 -6.98 5.32
N ILE A 30 9.17 -8.02 4.77
CA ILE A 30 8.69 -8.01 3.38
C ILE A 30 7.67 -6.89 3.18
N ALA A 31 6.71 -6.72 4.09
CA ALA A 31 5.73 -5.64 4.01
C ALA A 31 6.39 -4.26 4.05
N LEU A 32 7.35 -4.04 4.96
CA LEU A 32 8.06 -2.78 5.09
C LEU A 32 8.94 -2.46 3.86
N ILE A 33 9.71 -3.44 3.40
CA ILE A 33 10.52 -3.33 2.17
C ILE A 33 9.62 -3.03 0.97
N SER A 34 8.48 -3.71 0.88
CA SER A 34 7.50 -3.49 -0.17
C SER A 34 6.95 -2.06 -0.17
N VAL A 35 6.64 -1.48 0.99
CA VAL A 35 6.22 -0.07 1.07
C VAL A 35 7.35 0.86 0.62
N LEU A 36 8.57 0.65 1.13
CA LEU A 36 9.73 1.49 0.82
C LEU A 36 10.11 1.46 -0.66
N ILE A 37 10.10 0.29 -1.28
CA ILE A 37 10.36 0.14 -2.72
C ILE A 37 9.29 0.87 -3.52
N GLY A 38 8.02 0.75 -3.12
CA GLY A 38 6.90 1.41 -3.79
C GLY A 38 7.05 2.93 -3.77
N TYR A 39 7.38 3.47 -2.59
CA TYR A 39 7.71 4.89 -2.42
C TYR A 39 8.90 5.30 -3.30
N PHE A 40 10.02 4.58 -3.21
CA PHE A 40 11.24 4.93 -3.94
C PHE A 40 11.02 4.94 -5.45
N MET A 41 10.40 3.90 -6.00
CA MET A 41 10.14 3.81 -7.44
C MET A 41 9.26 4.96 -7.93
N PHE A 42 8.15 5.24 -7.22
CA PHE A 42 7.23 6.29 -7.65
C PHE A 42 7.77 7.70 -7.42
N ALA A 43 8.50 7.96 -6.34
CA ALA A 43 9.13 9.26 -6.11
C ALA A 43 10.12 9.59 -7.24
N ASN A 44 11.00 8.64 -7.59
CA ASN A 44 11.94 8.84 -8.71
C ASN A 44 11.24 8.99 -10.05
N PHE A 45 10.19 8.19 -10.30
CA PHE A 45 9.38 8.30 -11.50
C PHE A 45 8.73 9.69 -11.58
N LEU A 46 8.03 10.13 -10.55
CA LEU A 46 7.41 11.45 -10.50
C LEU A 46 8.41 12.57 -10.74
N THR A 47 9.53 12.60 -10.01
CA THR A 47 10.53 13.67 -10.14
C THR A 47 11.14 13.70 -11.54
N LYS A 48 11.47 12.55 -12.13
CA LYS A 48 11.99 12.49 -13.50
C LYS A 48 10.97 12.99 -14.51
N PHE A 49 9.71 12.59 -14.35
CA PHE A 49 8.65 12.99 -15.25
C PHE A 49 8.24 14.46 -15.11
N ILE A 50 8.28 15.04 -13.91
CA ILE A 50 8.08 16.48 -13.69
C ILE A 50 9.23 17.26 -14.34
N SER A 51 10.47 16.79 -14.17
CA SER A 51 11.65 17.46 -14.75
C SER A 51 11.68 17.40 -16.28
N GLU A 52 11.16 16.35 -16.92
CA GLU A 52 11.17 16.17 -18.38
C GLU A 52 9.85 16.58 -19.06
N GLY A 53 8.74 16.60 -18.31
CA GLY A 53 7.39 16.76 -18.84
C GLY A 53 6.89 18.20 -18.82
N LYS A 54 6.73 18.80 -20.00
CA LYS A 54 6.11 20.14 -20.17
C LYS A 54 4.60 20.20 -19.85
N ASN A 55 3.94 19.07 -19.57
CA ASN A 55 2.48 18.98 -19.39
C ASN A 55 2.10 18.19 -18.13
N GLU A 56 2.31 18.79 -16.97
CA GLU A 56 1.99 18.22 -15.65
C GLU A 56 0.50 17.84 -15.52
N LEU A 57 -0.41 18.62 -16.11
CA LEU A 57 -1.86 18.44 -16.04
C LEU A 57 -2.37 17.12 -16.64
N ILE A 58 -1.75 16.62 -17.70
CA ILE A 58 -2.17 15.37 -18.36
C ILE A 58 -1.61 14.13 -17.64
N MET A 59 -0.52 14.30 -16.89
CA MET A 59 0.17 13.18 -16.27
C MET A 59 -0.53 12.65 -15.03
N VAL A 60 -1.07 13.54 -14.21
CA VAL A 60 -1.81 13.18 -12.98
C VAL A 60 -2.92 12.15 -13.25
N PRO A 61 -3.84 12.36 -14.22
CA PRO A 61 -4.90 11.37 -14.49
C PRO A 61 -4.35 10.03 -15.00
N ILE A 62 -3.23 10.01 -15.75
CA ILE A 62 -2.61 8.76 -16.21
C ILE A 62 -2.11 7.93 -15.03
N ILE A 63 -1.45 8.57 -14.05
CA ILE A 63 -0.97 7.90 -12.84
C ILE A 63 -2.15 7.36 -12.02
N ILE A 64 -3.23 8.14 -11.88
CA ILE A 64 -4.44 7.71 -11.18
C ILE A 64 -5.07 6.50 -11.87
N VAL A 65 -5.20 6.52 -13.20
CA VAL A 65 -5.71 5.38 -13.97
C VAL A 65 -4.85 4.13 -13.78
N PHE A 66 -3.53 4.29 -13.77
CA PHE A 66 -2.61 3.18 -13.53
C PHE A 66 -2.80 2.56 -12.14
N ILE A 67 -2.95 3.40 -11.11
CA ILE A 67 -3.24 2.96 -9.74
C ILE A 67 -4.60 2.27 -9.64
N GLU A 68 -5.62 2.82 -10.29
CA GLU A 68 -6.98 2.25 -10.30
C GLU A 68 -6.99 0.86 -10.95
N ILE A 69 -6.25 0.67 -12.04
CA ILE A 69 -6.07 -0.64 -12.68
C ILE A 69 -5.45 -1.64 -11.70
N ILE A 70 -4.41 -1.25 -10.98
CA ILE A 70 -3.76 -2.11 -9.96
C ILE A 70 -4.76 -2.51 -8.86
N ILE A 71 -5.62 -1.58 -8.44
CA ILE A 71 -6.65 -1.86 -7.42
C ILE A 71 -7.70 -2.84 -7.97
N ARG A 72 -8.14 -2.65 -9.21
CA ARG A 72 -9.24 -3.42 -9.81
C ARG A 72 -8.87 -4.85 -10.22
N ILE A 73 -7.59 -5.14 -10.49
CA ILE A 73 -7.12 -6.50 -10.82
C ILE A 73 -7.02 -7.41 -9.57
N LYS A 74 -7.35 -6.90 -8.37
CA LYS A 74 -7.22 -7.66 -7.11
C LYS A 74 -7.82 -9.08 -7.22
N PRO A 75 -7.00 -10.14 -7.10
CA PRO A 75 -7.46 -11.51 -7.21
C PRO A 75 -8.27 -11.92 -5.98
N SER A 76 -9.16 -12.90 -6.17
CA SER A 76 -9.95 -13.49 -5.09
C SER A 76 -9.07 -14.02 -3.96
N SER A 77 -9.57 -13.93 -2.72
CA SER A 77 -8.87 -14.35 -1.50
C SER A 77 -8.45 -15.82 -1.48
N ASN A 78 -9.07 -16.66 -2.33
CA ASN A 78 -8.77 -18.09 -2.40
C ASN A 78 -7.67 -18.43 -3.44
N SER A 79 -7.14 -17.43 -4.14
CA SER A 79 -6.11 -17.62 -5.17
C SER A 79 -4.71 -17.75 -4.56
N LYS A 80 -3.87 -18.62 -5.14
CA LYS A 80 -2.43 -18.68 -4.80
C LYS A 80 -1.72 -17.34 -4.99
N PHE A 81 -2.22 -16.49 -5.90
CA PHE A 81 -1.68 -15.16 -6.16
C PHE A 81 -2.04 -14.12 -5.10
N TYR A 82 -2.94 -14.42 -4.16
CA TYR A 82 -3.37 -13.48 -3.15
C TYR A 82 -2.21 -12.95 -2.29
N ASN A 83 -1.28 -13.84 -1.90
CA ASN A 83 -0.11 -13.44 -1.10
C ASN A 83 0.86 -12.55 -1.87
N MET A 84 1.05 -12.81 -3.17
CA MET A 84 1.83 -11.91 -4.04
C MET A 84 1.13 -10.56 -4.20
N TRP A 85 -0.20 -10.57 -4.33
CA TRP A 85 -0.98 -9.35 -4.44
C TRP A 85 -0.97 -8.52 -3.16
N ALA A 86 -0.84 -9.14 -1.99
CA ALA A 86 -0.66 -8.43 -0.74
C ALA A 86 0.63 -7.58 -0.73
N VAL A 87 1.71 -8.07 -1.37
CA VAL A 87 2.94 -7.29 -1.58
C VAL A 87 2.69 -6.14 -2.56
N VAL A 88 2.01 -6.39 -3.67
CA VAL A 88 1.63 -5.32 -4.63
C VAL A 88 0.77 -4.24 -3.96
N ASP A 89 -0.13 -4.64 -3.05
CA ASP A 89 -0.95 -3.71 -2.26
C ASP A 89 -0.08 -2.83 -1.34
N LYS A 90 0.94 -3.40 -0.69
CA LYS A 90 1.92 -2.64 0.10
C LYS A 90 2.79 -1.73 -0.77
N LEU A 91 3.22 -2.18 -1.95
CA LEU A 91 3.90 -1.34 -2.95
C LEU A 91 3.03 -0.13 -3.33
N ARG A 92 1.74 -0.35 -3.62
CA ARG A 92 0.78 0.70 -3.95
C ARG A 92 0.66 1.74 -2.84
N ILE A 93 0.64 1.31 -1.57
CA ILE A 93 0.58 2.25 -0.44
C ILE A 93 1.80 3.18 -0.44
N GLY A 94 3.00 2.65 -0.66
CA GLY A 94 4.21 3.47 -0.81
C GLY A 94 4.14 4.43 -2.00
N ALA A 95 3.60 3.97 -3.12
CA ALA A 95 3.41 4.78 -4.32
C ALA A 95 2.45 5.97 -4.11
N ILE A 96 1.29 5.72 -3.47
CA ILE A 96 0.31 6.77 -3.14
C ILE A 96 0.94 7.80 -2.21
N TYR A 97 1.71 7.35 -1.22
CA TYR A 97 2.40 8.25 -0.31
C TYR A 97 3.40 9.18 -1.04
N ALA A 98 4.16 8.65 -2.01
CA ALA A 98 5.05 9.45 -2.84
C ALA A 98 4.28 10.51 -3.65
N ILE A 99 3.14 10.14 -4.24
CA ILE A 99 2.30 11.07 -5.01
C ILE A 99 1.78 12.20 -4.14
N ILE A 100 1.28 11.89 -2.94
CA ILE A 100 0.79 12.91 -2.00
C ILE A 100 1.90 13.88 -1.62
N LEU A 101 3.09 13.37 -1.30
CA LEU A 101 4.24 14.21 -0.97
C LEU A 101 4.65 15.12 -2.13
N GLU A 102 4.67 14.61 -3.35
CA GLU A 102 5.03 15.42 -4.52
C GLU A 102 3.98 16.48 -4.82
N ALA A 103 2.69 16.12 -4.71
CA ALA A 103 1.59 17.08 -4.83
C ALA A 103 1.69 18.19 -3.76
N PHE A 104 2.12 17.86 -2.54
CA PHE A 104 2.33 18.85 -1.49
C PHE A 104 3.48 19.81 -1.84
N LYS A 105 4.59 19.31 -2.39
CA LYS A 105 5.71 20.16 -2.85
C LYS A 105 5.33 21.10 -3.99
N LEU A 106 4.44 20.69 -4.87
CA LEU A 106 3.96 21.51 -5.98
C LEU A 106 2.95 22.57 -5.55
N GLY A 107 2.27 22.35 -4.42
CA GLY A 107 1.26 23.27 -3.88
C GLY A 107 1.79 24.33 -2.91
N SER A 108 3.02 24.18 -2.39
CA SER A 108 3.70 25.16 -1.52
C SER A 108 4.57 26.12 -2.31
#